data_AF-A0A7S3EL89-F1
#
_entry.id   AF-A0A7S3EL89-F1
#
_cell.length_a   1.000
_cell.length_b   1.000
_cell.length_c   1.000
_cell.angle_alpha   90.00
_cell.angle_beta   90.00
_cell.angle_gamma   90.00
#
_symmetry.space_group_name_H-M   'P 1'
#
loop_
_entity.id
_entity.type
_entity.pdbx_description
1 polymer ?
#
loop_
_entity_poly.entity_id
_entity_poly.type
_entity_poly.pdbx_seq_one_letter_code
_entity_poly.pdbx_strand_id
1 'polypeptide(L)'
;VEKAVTVDWPPTFPFEANDFRRYDESPDLDFYQLPKLVYHIDDQARRALEEYYNSLIRTRFRDKKPDVLDLCSSWVSYLPKDYKRDPDGPRVAGMGMNEAELKLNPQLTE
;
A
#
# COMPACT_ATOMS: atom_id res chain seq x y z
N VAL A 1 -23.04 23.62 -9.68
CA VAL A 1 -23.33 22.16 -9.73
C VAL A 1 -23.05 21.70 -11.14
N GLU A 2 -21.86 21.16 -11.39
CA GLU A 2 -21.56 20.54 -12.69
C GLU A 2 -22.51 19.36 -12.90
N LYS A 3 -23.24 19.36 -14.02
CA LYS A 3 -24.12 18.25 -14.39
C LYS A 3 -23.23 17.04 -14.67
N ALA A 4 -23.47 15.94 -13.96
CA ALA A 4 -22.84 14.67 -14.25
C ALA A 4 -23.07 14.32 -15.73
N VAL A 5 -21.98 14.18 -16.48
CA VAL A 5 -22.02 13.70 -17.87
C VAL A 5 -22.54 12.27 -17.83
N THR A 6 -23.64 12.02 -18.53
CA THR A 6 -24.14 10.66 -18.72
C THR A 6 -23.20 9.96 -19.68
N VAL A 7 -22.38 9.03 -19.17
CA VAL A 7 -21.49 8.22 -19.99
C VAL A 7 -22.31 7.06 -20.56
N ASP A 8 -22.39 6.98 -21.88
CA ASP A 8 -23.00 5.86 -22.59
C ASP A 8 -21.95 4.74 -22.74
N TRP A 9 -22.07 3.71 -21.90
CA TRP A 9 -21.14 2.59 -21.87
C TRP A 9 -21.52 1.54 -22.92
N PRO A 10 -20.55 0.96 -23.65
CA PRO A 10 -20.88 -0.07 -24.62
C PRO A 10 -21.41 -1.33 -23.92
N PRO A 11 -22.35 -2.07 -24.54
CA PRO A 11 -22.88 -3.32 -23.98
C PRO A 11 -21.80 -4.41 -23.82
N THR A 12 -20.72 -4.32 -24.60
CA THR A 12 -19.50 -5.11 -24.45
C THR A 12 -18.29 -4.22 -24.64
N PHE A 13 -17.32 -4.30 -23.72
CA PHE A 13 -16.08 -3.56 -23.88
C PHE A 13 -15.27 -4.12 -25.07
N PRO A 14 -14.63 -3.26 -25.88
CA PRO A 14 -13.93 -3.66 -27.10
C PRO A 14 -12.53 -4.25 -26.80
N PHE A 15 -12.40 -5.02 -25.73
CA PHE A 15 -11.13 -5.64 -25.36
C PHE A 15 -10.94 -6.96 -26.11
N GLU A 16 -9.79 -7.12 -26.74
CA GLU A 16 -9.37 -8.38 -27.33
C GLU A 16 -8.65 -9.24 -26.28
N ALA A 17 -8.52 -10.55 -26.52
CA ALA A 17 -7.79 -11.44 -25.62
C ALA A 17 -6.33 -10.97 -25.38
N ASN A 18 -5.75 -10.27 -26.35
CA ASN A 18 -4.40 -9.75 -26.27
C ASN A 18 -4.27 -8.56 -25.29
N ASP A 19 -5.35 -7.80 -25.05
CA ASP A 19 -5.36 -6.68 -24.10
C ASP A 19 -5.21 -7.14 -22.64
N PHE A 20 -5.46 -8.42 -22.37
CA PHE A 20 -5.32 -9.04 -21.06
C PHE A 20 -3.97 -9.73 -20.86
N ARG A 21 -3.08 -9.71 -21.86
CA ARG A 21 -1.73 -10.25 -21.70
C ARG A 21 -0.88 -9.33 -20.86
N ARG A 22 0.06 -9.91 -20.12
CA ARG A 22 1.08 -9.10 -19.43
C ARG A 22 2.01 -8.50 -20.46
N TYR A 23 2.41 -7.25 -20.23
CA TYR A 23 3.44 -6.60 -21.03
C TYR A 23 4.80 -7.28 -20.83
N ASP A 24 5.04 -7.79 -19.62
CA ASP A 24 6.23 -8.52 -19.23
C ASP A 24 5.81 -9.83 -18.52
N GLU A 25 6.30 -10.96 -19.04
CA GLU A 25 6.07 -12.30 -18.50
C GLU A 25 7.27 -12.80 -17.67
N SER A 26 8.30 -11.95 -17.48
CA SER A 26 9.45 -12.28 -16.64
C SER A 26 9.03 -12.46 -15.16
N PRO A 27 9.78 -13.25 -14.37
CA PRO A 27 9.48 -13.42 -12.95
C PRO A 27 9.59 -12.10 -12.18
N ASP A 28 8.64 -11.83 -11.29
CA ASP A 28 8.66 -10.63 -10.42
C ASP A 28 9.96 -10.49 -9.62
N LEU A 29 10.62 -11.62 -9.29
CA LEU A 29 11.92 -11.62 -8.62
C LEU A 29 12.94 -10.75 -9.35
N ASP A 30 12.95 -10.75 -10.68
CA ASP A 30 13.84 -9.95 -11.51
C ASP A 30 13.54 -8.44 -11.35
N PHE A 31 12.26 -8.08 -11.30
CA PHE A 31 11.82 -6.71 -11.06
C PHE A 31 12.21 -6.19 -9.67
N TYR A 32 12.15 -7.04 -8.65
CA TYR A 32 12.45 -6.70 -7.25
C TYR A 32 13.91 -6.92 -6.82
N GLN A 33 14.81 -7.31 -7.73
CA GLN A 33 16.24 -7.50 -7.39
C GLN A 33 16.89 -6.23 -6.83
N LEU A 34 16.55 -5.07 -7.39
CA LEU A 34 17.07 -3.78 -6.97
C LEU A 34 16.03 -3.01 -6.14
N PRO A 35 16.43 -2.45 -4.97
CA PRO A 35 15.52 -1.71 -4.11
C PRO A 35 15.04 -0.43 -4.80
N LYS A 36 13.76 -0.12 -4.65
CA LYS A 36 13.08 1.06 -5.18
C LYS A 36 12.66 1.95 -4.03
N LEU A 37 13.60 2.77 -3.56
CA LEU A 37 13.38 3.73 -2.47
C LEU A 37 12.66 4.99 -2.96
N VAL A 38 11.49 4.80 -3.54
CA VAL A 38 10.63 5.85 -4.08
C VAL A 38 9.22 5.73 -3.52
N TYR A 39 8.43 6.79 -3.68
CA TYR A 39 6.99 6.71 -3.46
C TYR A 39 6.31 6.31 -4.78
N HIS A 40 5.54 5.21 -4.74
CA HIS A 40 4.79 4.72 -5.90
C HIS A 40 3.44 5.41 -6.10
N ILE A 41 2.98 6.15 -5.09
CA ILE A 41 1.75 6.93 -5.11
C ILE A 41 2.06 8.38 -4.72
N ASP A 42 1.24 9.31 -5.19
CA ASP A 42 1.44 10.74 -4.93
C ASP A 42 1.18 11.13 -3.47
N ASP A 43 1.63 12.32 -3.11
CA ASP A 43 1.54 12.86 -1.74
C ASP A 43 0.11 12.95 -1.19
N GLN A 44 -0.88 13.23 -2.05
CA GLN A 44 -2.27 13.33 -1.61
C GLN A 44 -2.83 11.94 -1.28
N ALA A 45 -2.53 10.94 -2.12
CA ALA A 45 -2.90 9.55 -1.86
C ALA A 45 -2.26 9.03 -0.57
N ARG A 46 -0.97 9.31 -0.34
CA ARG A 46 -0.25 8.93 0.89
C ARG A 46 -0.92 9.55 2.13
N ARG A 47 -1.21 10.85 2.08
CA ARG A 47 -1.88 11.56 3.16
C ARG A 47 -3.28 11.00 3.43
N ALA A 48 -4.05 10.70 2.39
CA ALA A 48 -5.37 10.12 2.52
C ALA A 48 -5.33 8.73 3.18
N LEU A 49 -4.33 7.89 2.85
CA LEU A 49 -4.12 6.60 3.51
C LEU A 49 -3.79 6.75 4.99
N GLU A 50 -2.84 7.64 5.34
CA GLU A 50 -2.48 7.92 6.74
C GLU A 50 -3.70 8.39 7.55
N GLU A 51 -4.48 9.34 7.02
CA GLU A 51 -5.70 9.86 7.66
C GLU A 51 -6.78 8.77 7.80
N TYR A 52 -6.96 7.97 6.75
CA TYR A 52 -7.92 6.86 6.76
C TYR A 52 -7.55 5.81 7.80
N TYR A 53 -6.31 5.33 7.84
CA TYR A 53 -5.90 4.34 8.83
C TYR A 53 -5.96 4.86 10.25
N ASN A 54 -5.56 6.12 10.50
CA ASN A 54 -5.71 6.74 11.82
C ASN A 54 -7.19 6.79 12.25
N SER A 55 -8.09 7.18 11.34
CA SER A 55 -9.55 7.18 11.60
C SER A 55 -10.10 5.77 11.85
N LEU A 56 -9.72 4.81 11.02
CA LEU A 56 -10.14 3.41 11.14
C LEU A 56 -9.70 2.82 12.48
N ILE A 57 -8.45 3.05 12.87
CA ILE A 57 -7.89 2.53 14.12
C ILE A 57 -8.63 3.13 15.31
N ARG A 58 -8.81 4.45 15.36
CA ARG A 58 -9.55 5.13 16.42
C ARG A 58 -11.00 4.68 16.53
N THR A 59 -11.67 4.50 15.40
CA THR A 59 -13.10 4.13 15.40
C THR A 59 -13.33 2.67 15.76
N ARG A 60 -12.45 1.76 15.31
CA ARG A 60 -12.61 0.31 15.51
C ARG A 60 -11.96 -0.20 16.80
N PHE A 61 -10.85 0.39 17.20
CA PHE A 61 -10.02 -0.08 18.30
C PHE A 61 -9.87 0.95 19.45
N ARG A 62 -10.46 2.14 19.29
CA ARG A 62 -10.46 3.22 20.29
C ARG A 62 -9.03 3.64 20.67
N ASP A 63 -8.68 3.45 21.95
CA ASP A 63 -7.37 3.81 22.50
C ASP A 63 -6.35 2.67 22.34
N LYS A 64 -6.75 1.52 21.79
CA LYS A 64 -5.83 0.40 21.53
C LYS A 64 -5.33 0.47 20.09
N LYS A 65 -4.02 0.29 19.93
CA LYS A 65 -3.40 0.08 18.62
C LYS A 65 -3.38 -1.42 18.33
N PRO A 66 -4.04 -1.89 17.27
CA PRO A 66 -3.94 -3.29 16.85
C PRO A 66 -2.56 -3.57 16.26
N ASP A 67 -2.15 -4.83 16.36
CA ASP A 67 -1.06 -5.38 15.56
C ASP A 67 -1.46 -5.39 14.07
N VAL A 68 -0.48 -5.20 13.19
CA VAL A 68 -0.69 -5.04 11.75
C VAL A 68 0.16 -6.06 10.98
N LEU A 69 -0.45 -6.65 9.95
CA LEU A 69 0.24 -7.35 8.87
C LEU A 69 0.24 -6.45 7.64
N ASP A 70 1.39 -5.90 7.28
CA ASP A 70 1.58 -5.01 6.13
C ASP A 70 1.98 -5.84 4.89
N LEU A 71 1.02 -6.02 3.98
CA LEU A 71 1.18 -6.83 2.78
C LEU A 71 1.71 -5.98 1.62
N CYS A 72 2.61 -6.56 0.83
CA CYS A 72 3.32 -5.84 -0.23
C CYS A 72 4.09 -4.63 0.32
N SER A 73 4.66 -4.79 1.52
CA SER A 73 5.40 -3.74 2.20
C SER A 73 6.73 -3.44 1.50
N SER A 74 7.25 -2.25 1.77
CA SER A 74 8.50 -1.72 1.25
C SER A 74 9.16 -0.89 2.35
N TRP A 75 9.97 0.11 2.01
CA TRP A 75 10.67 1.00 2.94
C TRP A 75 9.76 2.02 3.65
N VAL A 76 8.48 2.08 3.29
CA VAL A 76 7.46 2.92 3.94
C VAL A 76 6.16 2.15 4.08
N SER A 77 5.62 2.14 5.30
CA SER A 77 4.21 1.86 5.57
C SER A 77 3.44 3.18 5.72
N TYR A 78 2.16 3.21 5.37
CA TYR A 78 1.32 4.41 5.52
C TYR A 78 0.54 4.43 6.84
N LEU A 79 1.01 3.69 7.86
CA LEU A 79 0.37 3.66 9.17
C LEU A 79 0.52 5.00 9.89
N PRO A 80 -0.31 5.28 10.92
CA PRO A 80 -0.16 6.49 11.72
C PRO A 80 1.25 6.62 12.29
N LYS A 81 1.79 7.84 12.36
CA LYS A 81 3.20 8.14 12.75
C LYS A 81 3.62 7.66 14.14
N ASP A 82 2.67 7.25 14.96
CA ASP A 82 2.87 6.70 16.29
C ASP A 82 2.88 5.16 16.31
N TYR A 83 2.79 4.51 15.15
CA TYR A 83 3.32 3.17 14.91
C TYR A 83 4.82 3.30 14.71
N LYS A 84 5.58 2.93 15.75
CA LYS A 84 7.03 2.95 15.74
C LYS A 84 7.50 1.62 16.30
N ARG A 85 8.74 1.26 15.97
CA ARG A 85 9.43 0.12 16.57
C ARG A 85 9.71 0.38 18.06
N ASP A 86 8.70 0.12 18.89
CA ASP A 86 8.69 0.28 20.35
C ASP A 86 8.36 -1.08 20.98
N PRO A 87 9.17 -1.59 21.93
CA PRO A 87 8.90 -2.85 22.63
C PRO A 87 7.52 -2.93 23.29
N ASP A 88 6.98 -1.79 23.73
CA ASP A 88 5.65 -1.70 24.35
C ASP A 88 4.57 -1.24 23.34
N GLY A 89 4.94 -1.08 22.06
CA GLY A 89 4.08 -0.68 20.96
C GLY A 89 3.39 -1.85 20.25
N PRO A 90 2.49 -1.55 19.29
CA PRO A 90 1.86 -2.57 18.46
C PRO A 90 2.89 -3.25 17.55
N ARG A 91 2.71 -4.55 17.32
CA ARG A 91 3.52 -5.32 16.37
C ARG A 91 3.13 -4.96 14.94
N VAL A 92 4.12 -4.84 14.05
CA VAL A 92 3.90 -4.61 12.62
C VAL A 92 4.78 -5.59 11.85
N ALA A 93 4.17 -6.65 11.33
CA ALA A 93 4.87 -7.63 10.49
C ALA A 93 4.77 -7.22 9.02
N GLY A 94 5.90 -7.05 8.34
CA GLY A 94 5.94 -6.68 6.94
C GLY A 94 6.18 -7.88 6.03
N MET A 95 5.44 -7.97 4.93
CA MET A 95 5.69 -8.94 3.86
C MET A 95 5.94 -8.20 2.55
N GLY A 96 7.16 -8.31 2.02
CA GLY A 96 7.55 -7.66 0.77
C GLY A 96 8.60 -8.46 0.01
N MET A 97 8.83 -8.07 -1.24
CA MET A 97 9.69 -8.82 -2.17
C MET A 97 11.16 -8.39 -2.13
N ASN A 98 11.48 -7.25 -1.49
CA ASN A 98 12.84 -6.73 -1.39
C ASN A 98 13.26 -6.53 0.08
N GLU A 99 14.24 -7.31 0.53
CA GLU A 99 14.71 -7.29 1.92
C GLU A 99 15.34 -5.94 2.33
N ALA A 100 16.03 -5.27 1.41
CA ALA A 100 16.68 -3.99 1.71
C ALA A 100 15.65 -2.86 1.92
N GLU A 101 14.56 -2.87 1.15
CA GLU A 101 13.43 -1.97 1.38
C GLU A 101 12.80 -2.22 2.75
N LEU A 102 12.46 -3.47 3.07
CA LEU A 102 11.83 -3.83 4.36
C LEU A 102 12.69 -3.41 5.56
N LYS A 103 14.01 -3.63 5.51
CA LYS A 103 14.94 -3.23 6.57
C LYS A 103 14.98 -1.72 6.82
N LEU A 104 14.67 -0.92 5.81
CA LEU A 104 14.65 0.54 5.90
C LEU A 104 13.31 1.09 6.40
N ASN A 105 12.28 0.25 6.56
CA ASN A 105 10.98 0.67 7.04
C ASN A 105 10.98 0.88 8.56
N PRO A 106 10.82 2.13 9.06
CA PRO A 106 10.92 2.42 10.48
C PRO A 106 9.70 1.95 11.29
N GLN A 107 8.63 1.51 10.61
CA GLN A 107 7.37 1.12 11.24
C GLN A 107 7.24 -0.39 11.40
N LEU A 108 8.04 -1.18 10.67
CA LEU A 108 8.06 -2.64 10.82
C LEU A 108 8.80 -3.05 12.09
N THR A 109 8.25 -4.06 12.77
CA THR A 109 8.89 -4.71 13.92
C THR A 109 9.62 -5.98 13.53
N GLU A 110 9.12 -6.66 12.48
CA GLU A 110 9.66 -7.89 11.88
C GLU A 110 9.34 -8.01 10.38
#